data_AF-A0A956ZBM3-F1
#
_entry.id   AF-A0A956ZBM3-F1
#
_cell.length_a   1.000
_cell.length_b   1.000
_cell.length_c   1.000
_cell.angle_alpha   90.00
_cell.angle_beta   90.00
_cell.angle_gamma   90.00
#
_symmetry.space_group_name_H-M   'P 1'
#
loop_
_entity.id
_entity.type
_entity.pdbx_description
1 polymer ?
#
loop_
_entity_poly.entity_id
_entity_poly.type
_entity_poly.pdbx_seq_one_letter_code
_entity_poly.pdbx_strand_id
1 'polypeptide(L)'
;QLRPRVLDELGIIAAIKWQIDIVKAQTNIDFDFKFSEEFSATDPKITTALFRIFQESLTNIIRHSGATKVSIRMQKKDDTIVLDIKDNGKGIPESSKLRPGSMGLLGIRERAHELGGEVRIKGVAGKGTSIRVRIPAKQRATC
;
A
#
# COMPACT_ATOMS: atom_id res chain seq x y z
N GLN A 1 9.56 10.13 9.92
CA GLN A 1 9.50 8.88 10.71
C GLN A 1 10.64 7.96 10.33
N LEU A 2 11.17 7.21 11.28
CA LEU A 2 12.20 6.18 11.07
C LEU A 2 11.61 4.96 10.35
N ARG A 3 12.46 4.17 9.69
CA ARG A 3 12.10 2.89 9.11
C ARG A 3 11.80 1.89 10.24
N PRO A 4 10.71 1.11 10.19
CA PRO A 4 10.41 0.12 11.23
C PRO A 4 11.47 -0.98 11.28
N ARG A 5 11.90 -1.37 12.49
CA ARG A 5 12.90 -2.44 12.67
C ARG A 5 12.52 -3.77 12.02
N VAL A 6 11.22 -4.13 12.06
CA VAL A 6 10.71 -5.33 11.37
C VAL A 6 10.99 -5.31 9.86
N LEU A 7 11.04 -4.13 9.25
CA LEU A 7 11.37 -3.96 7.84
C LEU A 7 12.87 -4.10 7.57
N ASP A 8 13.71 -3.80 8.56
CA ASP A 8 15.16 -3.97 8.51
C ASP A 8 15.57 -5.43 8.74
N GLU A 9 14.95 -6.07 9.72
CA GLU A 9 15.34 -7.41 10.18
C GLU A 9 14.72 -8.53 9.33
N LEU A 10 13.45 -8.37 8.92
CA LEU A 10 12.66 -9.46 8.30
C LEU A 10 12.13 -9.11 6.89
N GLY A 11 12.33 -7.87 6.44
CA GLY A 11 11.92 -7.41 5.12
C GLY A 11 10.42 -7.11 4.99
N ILE A 12 10.02 -6.68 3.79
CA ILE A 12 8.69 -6.09 3.52
C ILE A 12 7.53 -7.07 3.69
N ILE A 13 7.71 -8.34 3.31
CA ILE A 13 6.65 -9.33 3.42
C ILE A 13 6.31 -9.61 4.89
N ALA A 14 7.33 -9.77 5.74
CA ALA A 14 7.15 -9.96 7.17
C ALA A 14 6.53 -8.71 7.82
N ALA A 15 7.01 -7.51 7.45
CA ALA A 15 6.46 -6.25 7.94
C ALA A 15 4.97 -6.08 7.60
N ILE A 16 4.55 -6.42 6.37
CA ILE A 16 3.13 -6.39 5.96
C ILE A 16 2.32 -7.38 6.81
N LYS A 17 2.77 -8.63 6.96
CA LYS A 17 2.08 -9.64 7.77
C LYS A 17 1.89 -9.18 9.22
N TRP A 18 2.97 -8.70 9.85
CA TRP A 18 2.94 -8.19 11.21
C TRP A 18 1.93 -7.03 11.38
N GLN A 19 1.92 -6.09 10.45
CA GLN A 19 0.98 -4.96 10.50
C GLN A 19 -0.48 -5.42 10.25
N ILE A 20 -0.70 -6.45 9.40
CA ILE A 20 -2.01 -7.08 9.25
C ILE A 20 -2.45 -7.69 10.57
N ASP A 21 -1.59 -8.43 11.27
CA ASP A 21 -1.94 -9.08 12.53
C ASP A 21 -2.32 -8.06 13.63
N ILE A 22 -1.62 -6.94 13.70
CA ILE A 22 -1.98 -5.82 14.58
C ILE A 22 -3.38 -5.29 14.27
N VAL A 23 -3.69 -5.09 12.99
CA VAL A 23 -5.00 -4.54 12.58
C VAL A 23 -6.12 -5.56 12.78
N LYS A 24 -5.85 -6.85 12.53
CA LYS A 24 -6.79 -7.95 12.81
C LYS A 24 -7.13 -8.04 14.30
N ALA A 25 -6.18 -7.78 15.20
CA ALA A 25 -6.44 -7.77 16.63
C ALA A 25 -7.37 -6.62 17.07
N GLN A 26 -7.51 -5.57 16.25
CA GLN A 26 -8.27 -4.36 16.57
C GLN A 26 -9.56 -4.20 15.74
N THR A 27 -9.77 -5.04 14.74
CA THR A 27 -10.86 -4.90 13.76
C THR A 27 -11.40 -6.26 13.32
N ASN A 28 -12.64 -6.31 12.83
CA ASN A 28 -13.23 -7.53 12.26
C ASN A 28 -12.98 -7.66 10.74
N ILE A 29 -11.90 -7.06 10.24
CA ILE A 29 -11.59 -7.08 8.80
C ILE A 29 -10.87 -8.39 8.47
N ASP A 30 -11.39 -9.13 7.50
CA ASP A 30 -10.70 -10.26 6.91
C ASP A 30 -9.64 -9.78 5.90
N PHE A 31 -8.42 -10.32 6.01
CA PHE A 31 -7.31 -9.97 5.12
C PHE A 31 -6.86 -11.18 4.32
N ASP A 32 -6.90 -11.02 3.00
CA ASP A 32 -6.34 -11.96 2.03
C ASP A 32 -5.06 -11.35 1.43
N PHE A 33 -3.91 -11.75 1.95
CA PHE A 33 -2.60 -11.32 1.46
C PHE A 33 -1.92 -12.42 0.65
N LYS A 34 -1.57 -12.13 -0.60
CA LYS A 34 -0.76 -13.00 -1.46
C LYS A 34 0.42 -12.23 -2.02
N PHE A 35 1.55 -12.91 -2.18
CA PHE A 35 2.78 -12.32 -2.68
C PHE A 35 3.59 -13.30 -3.52
N SER A 36 4.45 -12.79 -4.40
CA SER A 36 5.53 -13.57 -5.04
C SER A 36 6.75 -13.67 -4.12
N GLU A 37 7.54 -14.74 -4.17
CA GLU A 37 8.71 -14.90 -3.26
C GLU A 37 9.89 -13.98 -3.60
N GLU A 38 9.85 -13.32 -4.76
CA GLU A 38 10.92 -12.49 -5.31
C GLU A 38 10.94 -11.07 -4.74
N PHE A 39 11.21 -10.90 -3.44
CA PHE A 39 11.44 -9.57 -2.83
C PHE A 39 12.81 -9.41 -2.17
N SER A 40 13.64 -10.46 -2.19
CA SER A 40 15.03 -10.40 -1.77
C SER A 40 15.81 -9.34 -2.58
N ALA A 41 16.75 -8.66 -1.93
CA ALA A 41 17.59 -7.60 -2.51
C ALA A 41 16.86 -6.37 -3.09
N THR A 42 15.62 -6.08 -2.65
CA THR A 42 14.95 -4.83 -3.00
C THR A 42 15.55 -3.64 -2.26
N ASP A 43 15.78 -2.51 -2.95
CA ASP A 43 16.30 -1.27 -2.36
C ASP A 43 15.52 -0.88 -1.07
N PRO A 44 16.22 -0.58 0.04
CA PRO A 44 15.61 -0.07 1.26
C PRO A 44 14.66 1.12 1.05
N LYS A 45 14.97 2.06 0.16
CA LYS A 45 14.08 3.19 -0.15
C LYS A 45 12.75 2.71 -0.71
N ILE A 46 12.78 1.75 -1.63
CA ILE A 46 11.57 1.15 -2.24
C ILE A 46 10.73 0.42 -1.19
N THR A 47 11.35 -0.45 -0.39
CA THR A 47 10.63 -1.20 0.66
C THR A 47 10.01 -0.27 1.70
N THR A 48 10.70 0.82 2.07
CA THR A 48 10.17 1.83 2.99
C THR A 48 8.95 2.55 2.41
N ALA A 49 9.04 2.99 1.16
CA ALA A 49 7.94 3.69 0.50
C ALA A 49 6.70 2.79 0.34
N LEU A 50 6.89 1.54 -0.12
CA LEU A 50 5.82 0.57 -0.26
C LEU A 50 5.14 0.27 1.08
N PHE A 51 5.92 0.09 2.16
CA PHE A 51 5.37 -0.15 3.48
C PHE A 51 4.57 1.05 4.00
N ARG A 52 5.04 2.28 3.79
CA ARG A 52 4.30 3.51 4.15
C ARG A 52 3.00 3.66 3.35
N ILE A 53 3.05 3.39 2.06
CA ILE A 53 1.85 3.42 1.20
C ILE A 53 0.84 2.39 1.70
N PHE A 54 1.31 1.19 2.07
CA PHE A 54 0.47 0.17 2.68
C PHE A 54 -0.16 0.62 3.99
N GLN A 55 0.61 1.19 4.92
CA GLN A 55 0.09 1.70 6.20
C GLN A 55 -0.95 2.81 6.01
N GLU A 56 -0.70 3.76 5.11
CA GLU A 56 -1.63 4.83 4.79
C GLU A 56 -2.92 4.27 4.15
N SER A 57 -2.78 3.27 3.27
CA SER A 57 -3.93 2.60 2.66
C SER A 57 -4.79 1.88 3.71
N LEU A 58 -4.18 1.15 4.64
CA LEU A 58 -4.91 0.52 5.74
C LEU A 58 -5.59 1.54 6.65
N THR A 59 -4.89 2.64 6.97
CA THR A 59 -5.46 3.72 7.79
C THR A 59 -6.71 4.30 7.13
N ASN A 60 -6.65 4.54 5.82
CA ASN A 60 -7.80 5.02 5.05
C ASN A 60 -8.96 4.02 5.05
N ILE A 61 -8.66 2.72 4.89
CA ILE A 61 -9.68 1.66 4.95
C ILE A 61 -10.35 1.64 6.32
N ILE A 62 -9.58 1.56 7.40
CA ILE A 62 -10.09 1.45 8.78
C ILE A 62 -10.93 2.67 9.15
N ARG A 63 -10.46 3.87 8.82
CA ARG A 63 -11.13 5.12 9.21
C ARG A 63 -12.34 5.46 8.36
N HIS A 64 -12.39 5.04 7.10
CA HIS A 64 -13.33 5.60 6.14
C HIS A 64 -14.20 4.57 5.42
N SER A 65 -13.75 3.34 5.20
CA SER A 65 -14.41 2.44 4.24
C SER A 65 -15.62 1.70 4.81
N GLY A 66 -15.62 1.33 6.09
CA GLY A 66 -16.57 0.35 6.64
C GLY A 66 -16.42 -1.04 6.01
N ALA A 67 -15.26 -1.35 5.43
CA ALA A 67 -15.00 -2.63 4.78
C ALA A 67 -14.94 -3.78 5.78
N THR A 68 -15.32 -4.96 5.31
CA THR A 68 -15.19 -6.23 6.05
C THR A 68 -14.11 -7.13 5.47
N LYS A 69 -13.62 -6.84 4.25
CA LYS A 69 -12.59 -7.60 3.58
C LYS A 69 -11.60 -6.70 2.86
N VAL A 70 -10.33 -7.04 3.00
CA VAL A 70 -9.22 -6.39 2.29
C VAL A 70 -8.38 -7.44 1.58
N SER A 71 -8.18 -7.27 0.28
CA SER A 71 -7.26 -8.07 -0.52
C SER A 71 -5.99 -7.28 -0.79
N ILE A 72 -4.85 -7.89 -0.50
CA ILE A 72 -3.53 -7.35 -0.76
C ILE A 72 -2.81 -8.33 -1.69
N ARG A 73 -2.25 -7.80 -2.77
CA ARG A 73 -1.40 -8.54 -3.70
C ARG A 73 -0.10 -7.77 -3.87
N MET A 74 1.02 -8.45 -3.66
CA MET A 74 2.34 -7.87 -3.89
C MET A 74 3.11 -8.75 -4.86
N GLN A 75 3.48 -8.23 -6.01
CA GLN A 75 4.18 -9.00 -7.02
C GLN A 75 5.39 -8.23 -7.52
N LYS A 76 6.52 -8.91 -7.67
CA LYS A 76 7.62 -8.42 -8.50
C LYS A 76 7.49 -9.11 -9.85
N LYS A 77 7.45 -8.33 -10.92
CA LYS A 77 7.47 -8.82 -12.29
C LYS A 77 8.53 -8.06 -13.04
N ASP A 78 9.54 -8.78 -13.53
CA ASP A 78 10.70 -8.20 -14.22
C ASP A 78 11.33 -7.09 -13.36
N ASP A 79 11.50 -5.89 -13.91
CA ASP A 79 12.00 -4.69 -13.23
C ASP A 79 10.88 -3.83 -12.62
N THR A 80 9.72 -4.39 -12.26
CA THR A 80 8.62 -3.63 -11.62
C THR A 80 8.04 -4.36 -10.41
N ILE A 81 7.91 -3.64 -9.30
CA ILE A 81 7.15 -4.08 -8.13
C ILE A 81 5.75 -3.49 -8.21
N VAL A 82 4.74 -4.34 -8.01
CA VAL A 82 3.33 -3.99 -8.01
C VAL A 82 2.75 -4.29 -6.63
N LEU A 83 2.14 -3.29 -6.01
CA LEU A 83 1.34 -3.43 -4.80
C LEU A 83 -0.11 -3.05 -5.11
N ASP A 84 -1.00 -4.03 -4.97
CA ASP A 84 -2.43 -3.89 -5.15
C ASP A 84 -3.13 -4.08 -3.81
N ILE A 85 -3.90 -3.07 -3.38
CA ILE A 85 -4.69 -3.09 -2.16
C ILE A 85 -6.13 -2.79 -2.55
N LYS A 86 -7.07 -3.65 -2.14
CA LYS A 86 -8.50 -3.50 -2.44
C LYS A 86 -9.33 -3.77 -1.20
N ASP A 87 -10.29 -2.91 -0.91
CA ASP A 87 -11.32 -3.14 0.09
C ASP A 87 -12.69 -3.33 -0.57
N ASN A 88 -13.65 -3.86 0.20
CA ASN A 88 -15.05 -4.02 -0.22
C ASN A 88 -16.00 -3.00 0.44
N GLY A 89 -15.47 -1.87 0.93
CA GLY A 89 -16.25 -0.87 1.66
C GLY A 89 -17.07 0.05 0.76
N LYS A 90 -17.39 1.24 1.27
CA LYS A 90 -18.26 2.20 0.59
C LYS A 90 -17.62 2.91 -0.62
N GLY A 91 -16.32 2.75 -0.83
CA GLY A 91 -15.54 3.47 -1.85
C GLY A 91 -15.24 4.93 -1.48
N ILE A 92 -14.69 5.67 -2.43
CA ILE A 92 -14.35 7.10 -2.29
C ILE A 92 -15.37 7.93 -3.08
N PRO A 93 -16.22 8.74 -2.42
CA PRO A 93 -17.08 9.71 -3.09
C PRO A 93 -16.25 10.72 -3.90
N GLU A 94 -16.66 11.08 -5.12
CA GLU A 94 -15.97 12.08 -5.96
C GLU A 94 -15.72 13.39 -5.21
N SER A 95 -16.68 13.83 -4.39
CA SER A 95 -16.59 15.03 -3.56
C SER A 95 -15.51 15.00 -2.48
N SER A 96 -14.89 13.84 -2.23
CA SER A 96 -13.80 13.63 -1.27
C SER A 96 -12.43 13.77 -1.92
N LYS A 97 -12.31 13.54 -3.24
CA LYS A 97 -11.03 13.44 -3.94
C LYS A 97 -10.27 14.77 -4.05
N LEU A 98 -10.98 15.88 -3.92
CA LEU A 98 -10.45 17.25 -4.06
C LEU A 98 -10.40 18.00 -2.73
N ARG A 99 -10.70 17.35 -1.60
CA ARG A 99 -10.71 18.03 -0.30
C ARG A 99 -9.30 18.14 0.29
N PRO A 100 -9.01 19.17 1.10
CA PRO A 100 -7.77 19.29 1.89
C PRO A 100 -7.49 18.09 2.82
N GLY A 101 -8.48 17.25 3.11
CA GLY A 101 -8.31 15.98 3.84
C GLY A 101 -7.70 14.82 3.02
N SER A 102 -7.38 15.05 1.75
CA SER A 102 -6.77 14.05 0.84
C SER A 102 -5.27 13.84 1.07
N MET A 103 -4.69 14.41 2.14
CA MET A 103 -3.25 14.35 2.43
C MET A 103 -2.70 12.93 2.43
N GLY A 104 -3.50 11.95 2.87
CA GLY A 104 -3.16 10.53 2.78
C GLY A 104 -2.96 10.04 1.35
N LEU A 105 -3.93 10.32 0.47
CA LEU A 105 -3.86 9.94 -0.95
C LEU A 105 -2.77 10.70 -1.70
N LEU A 106 -2.55 11.97 -1.36
CA LEU A 106 -1.44 12.77 -1.89
C LEU A 106 -0.10 12.17 -1.49
N GLY A 107 0.11 11.88 -0.21
CA GLY A 107 1.33 11.26 0.28
C GLY A 107 1.56 9.85 -0.29
N ILE A 108 0.51 9.11 -0.65
CA ILE A 108 0.66 7.85 -1.40
C ILE A 108 1.24 8.12 -2.80
N ARG A 109 0.72 9.13 -3.50
CA ARG A 109 1.17 9.50 -4.86
C ARG A 109 2.60 10.01 -4.84
N GLU A 110 2.94 10.90 -3.92
CA GLU A 110 4.28 11.49 -3.79
C GLU A 110 5.34 10.42 -3.57
N ARG A 111 5.12 9.50 -2.61
CA ARG A 111 6.08 8.43 -2.30
C ARG A 111 6.33 7.47 -3.46
N ALA A 112 5.32 7.19 -4.28
CA ALA A 112 5.51 6.40 -5.48
C ALA A 112 6.26 7.20 -6.55
N HIS A 113 5.90 8.47 -6.74
CA HIS A 113 6.52 9.36 -7.72
C HIS A 113 8.01 9.62 -7.42
N GLU A 114 8.39 9.78 -6.15
CA GLU A 114 9.79 9.90 -5.70
C GLU A 114 10.68 8.73 -6.14
N LEU A 115 10.09 7.57 -6.43
CA LEU A 115 10.78 6.37 -6.89
C LEU A 115 10.57 6.09 -8.38
N GLY A 116 10.09 7.07 -9.14
CA GLY A 116 9.76 6.91 -10.57
C GLY A 116 8.58 5.98 -10.83
N GLY A 117 7.74 5.76 -9.81
CA GLY A 117 6.56 4.91 -9.88
C GLY A 117 5.27 5.67 -10.16
N GLU A 118 4.18 4.92 -10.32
CA GLU A 118 2.83 5.44 -10.53
C GLU A 118 1.82 4.86 -9.53
N VAL A 119 0.76 5.61 -9.26
CA VAL A 119 -0.38 5.16 -8.45
C VAL A 119 -1.69 5.39 -9.16
N ARG A 120 -2.52 4.34 -9.20
CA ARG A 120 -3.92 4.41 -9.61
C ARG A 120 -4.82 4.14 -8.41
N ILE A 121 -5.66 5.11 -8.09
CA ILE A 121 -6.64 5.01 -7.00
C ILE A 121 -8.03 5.09 -7.62
N LYS A 122 -8.86 4.06 -7.40
CA LYS A 122 -10.25 4.02 -7.85
C LYS A 122 -11.14 3.62 -6.69
N GLY A 123 -12.04 4.51 -6.31
CA GLY A 123 -13.16 4.19 -5.42
C GLY A 123 -14.44 4.13 -6.24
N VAL A 124 -15.26 3.11 -6.01
CA VAL A 124 -16.58 3.00 -6.62
C VAL A 124 -17.60 2.92 -5.49
N ALA A 125 -18.61 3.79 -5.53
CA ALA A 125 -19.63 3.85 -4.49
C ALA A 125 -20.27 2.47 -4.27
N GLY A 126 -20.19 1.97 -3.04
CA GLY A 126 -20.70 0.66 -2.64
C GLY A 126 -19.94 -0.56 -3.17
N LYS A 127 -18.81 -0.39 -3.88
CA LYS A 127 -17.96 -1.50 -4.37
C LYS A 127 -16.52 -1.43 -3.86
N GLY A 128 -16.24 -0.54 -2.91
CA GLY A 128 -14.95 -0.40 -2.26
C GLY A 128 -13.95 0.48 -3.00
N THR A 129 -12.72 0.47 -2.48
CA THR A 129 -11.59 1.21 -3.03
C THR A 129 -10.49 0.26 -3.49
N SER A 130 -9.79 0.66 -4.55
CA SER A 130 -8.59 -0.01 -5.03
C SER A 130 -7.46 0.99 -5.17
N ILE A 131 -6.29 0.61 -4.67
CA ILE A 131 -5.03 1.34 -4.80
C ILE A 131 -4.06 0.38 -5.48
N ARG A 132 -3.58 0.76 -6.65
CA ARG A 132 -2.55 0.05 -7.41
C ARG A 132 -1.33 0.92 -7.53
N VAL A 133 -0.20 0.43 -7.02
CA VAL A 133 1.10 1.10 -7.04
C VAL A 133 2.02 0.27 -7.92
N ARG A 134 2.78 0.93 -8.79
CA ARG A 134 3.83 0.31 -9.61
C ARG A 134 5.12 1.11 -9.43
N ILE A 135 6.19 0.46 -9.00
CA ILE A 135 7.49 1.09 -8.77
C ILE A 135 8.57 0.29 -9.50
N PRO A 136 9.49 0.92 -10.24
CA PRO A 136 10.65 0.24 -10.80
C PRO A 136 11.45 -0.50 -9.71
N ALA A 137 11.76 -1.78 -9.92
CA ALA A 137 12.47 -2.60 -8.94
C ALA A 137 13.95 -2.24 -8.77
N LYS A 138 14.49 -1.45 -9.71
CA LYS A 138 15.83 -0.88 -9.68
C LYS A 138 15.71 0.63 -9.83
N GLN A 139 16.36 1.36 -8.95
CA GLN A 139 16.56 2.79 -9.19
C GLN A 139 17.65 2.93 -10.25
N ARG A 140 17.35 3.66 -11.33
CA ARG A 140 18.42 4.07 -12.25
C ARG A 140 19.34 4.98 -11.45
N ALA A 141 20.64 4.65 -11.41
CA ALA A 141 21.62 5.60 -10.91
C ALA A 141 21.52 6.86 -11.76
N THR A 142 21.14 7.98 -11.14
CA THR A 142 21.30 9.29 -11.76
C THR A 142 22.80 9.52 -11.87
N CYS A 143 23.31 9.59 -13.11
CA CYS A 143 24.69 10.00 -13.37
C CYS A 143 24.92 11.45 -12.93
#